data_AF-A0A3B9ALQ0-F1
#
_entry.id   AF-A0A3B9ALQ0-F1
#
_cell.length_a   1.000
_cell.length_b   1.000
_cell.length_c   1.000
_cell.angle_alpha   90.00
_cell.angle_beta   90.00
_cell.angle_gamma   90.00
#
_symmetry.space_group_name_H-M   'P 1'
#
loop_
_entity.id
_entity.type
_entity.pdbx_description
1 polymer ?
#
loop_
_entity_poly.entity_id
_entity_poly.type
_entity_poly.pdbx_seq_one_letter_code
_entity_poly.pdbx_strand_id
1 'polypeptide(L)'
;MYSSTTHHPTGQIIEFNIIYAQEGKNQDIKAIYDELVFLEDIGFGKIFQRKDNGDFWHLDPNQAIARYITSGQLDLFHKWESQVLLPTDEQFEILKQIGGLPSSPYALYPDSLQFPASVTTKSGEQIDLCLFHFCQAPPFQRYFRKVLLLSDIADISASELALNHDLRLASTLAGEIRMGFSPFMVKTNTGRFITYNGTTQFASTGDIKGNEVVSEVKFSYDRFDKVNDVSFDDLTFIIGKWDTRLEALFKQYRQLL
;
A
#
# COMPACT_ATOMS: atom_id res chain seq x y z
N MET A 1 8.24 -18.48 14.48
CA MET A 1 7.22 -17.46 14.76
C MET A 1 7.94 -16.13 14.94
N TYR A 2 7.42 -15.06 14.36
CA TYR A 2 8.02 -13.73 14.32
C TYR A 2 8.05 -13.09 15.73
N SER A 3 9.18 -12.49 16.14
CA SER A 3 9.32 -11.83 17.44
C SER A 3 9.08 -10.32 17.36
N SER A 4 9.88 -9.62 16.54
CA SER A 4 9.83 -8.16 16.41
C SER A 4 10.58 -7.68 15.16
N THR A 5 10.25 -6.46 14.74
CA THR A 5 10.89 -5.71 13.65
C THR A 5 11.48 -4.44 14.24
N THR A 6 12.69 -4.08 13.82
CA THR A 6 13.34 -2.83 14.17
C THR A 6 13.42 -1.90 12.97
N HIS A 7 13.37 -0.60 13.22
CA HIS A 7 13.58 0.42 12.20
C HIS A 7 15.07 0.66 11.98
N HIS A 8 15.52 0.56 10.73
CA HIS A 8 16.87 0.93 10.33
C HIS A 8 16.94 2.42 9.95
N PRO A 9 17.98 3.18 10.37
CA PRO A 9 19.17 2.75 11.11
C PRO A 9 19.03 2.84 12.64
N THR A 10 17.90 3.33 13.15
CA THR A 10 17.73 3.69 14.57
C THR A 10 17.79 2.51 15.54
N GLY A 11 17.54 1.28 15.07
CA GLY A 11 17.43 0.09 15.91
C GLY A 11 16.17 0.01 16.78
N GLN A 12 15.34 1.07 16.82
CA GLN A 12 14.09 1.11 17.56
C GLN A 12 13.15 -0.03 17.15
N ILE A 13 12.58 -0.75 18.13
CA ILE A 13 11.53 -1.75 17.88
C ILE A 13 10.26 -1.02 17.45
N ILE A 14 9.70 -1.42 16.31
CA ILE A 14 8.54 -0.77 15.68
C ILE A 14 7.33 -1.67 15.54
N GLU A 15 7.54 -2.97 15.65
CA GLU A 15 6.49 -3.98 15.63
C GLU A 15 6.96 -5.18 16.46
N PHE A 16 6.06 -5.80 17.23
CA PHE A 16 6.38 -7.02 17.96
C PHE A 16 5.16 -7.92 18.20
N ASN A 17 5.42 -9.21 18.38
CA ASN A 17 4.43 -10.20 18.75
C ASN A 17 4.13 -10.15 20.26
N ILE A 18 2.86 -9.96 20.59
CA ILE A 18 2.42 -9.73 21.98
C ILE A 18 2.57 -10.98 22.85
N ILE A 19 2.33 -12.17 22.29
CA ILE A 19 2.50 -13.45 23.02
C ILE A 19 3.96 -13.59 23.47
N TYR A 20 4.92 -13.26 22.59
CA TYR A 20 6.34 -13.32 22.94
C TYR A 20 6.72 -12.34 24.05
N ALA A 21 6.09 -11.16 24.09
CA ALA A 21 6.29 -10.19 25.16
C ALA A 21 5.69 -10.68 26.48
N GLN A 22 4.46 -11.21 26.47
CA GLN A 22 3.77 -11.76 27.63
C GLN A 22 4.52 -12.95 28.24
N GLU A 23 5.06 -13.84 27.40
CA GLU A 23 5.85 -15.01 27.82
C GLU A 23 7.29 -14.65 28.22
N GLY A 24 7.71 -13.39 28.06
CA GLY A 24 9.07 -12.94 28.40
C GLY A 24 10.17 -13.56 27.53
N LYS A 25 9.84 -14.02 26.32
CA LYS A 25 10.79 -14.64 25.37
C LYS A 25 11.82 -13.64 24.83
N ASN A 26 11.52 -12.35 24.90
CA ASN A 26 12.42 -11.27 24.57
C ASN A 26 12.20 -10.11 25.58
N GLN A 27 13.28 -9.72 26.26
CA GLN A 27 13.22 -8.75 27.37
C GLN A 27 12.91 -7.33 26.88
N ASP A 28 13.36 -6.94 25.69
CA ASP A 28 13.15 -5.59 25.17
C ASP A 28 11.67 -5.35 24.82
N ILE A 29 11.03 -6.30 24.13
CA ILE A 29 9.60 -6.20 23.82
C ILE A 29 8.72 -6.38 25.06
N LYS A 30 9.18 -7.17 26.04
CA LYS A 30 8.50 -7.30 27.32
C LYS A 30 8.52 -5.97 28.08
N ALA A 31 9.67 -5.31 28.15
CA ALA A 31 9.80 -4.00 28.76
C ALA A 31 8.89 -2.97 28.08
N ILE A 32 8.77 -2.99 26.75
CA ILE A 32 7.79 -2.14 26.04
C ILE A 32 6.35 -2.48 26.46
N TYR A 33 5.99 -3.76 26.45
CA TYR A 33 4.63 -4.23 26.73
C TYR A 33 4.16 -3.91 28.16
N ASP A 34 5.03 -4.08 29.17
CA ASP A 34 4.73 -3.81 30.58
C ASP A 34 4.47 -2.30 30.86
N GLU A 35 4.88 -1.43 29.95
CA GLU A 35 4.70 0.01 30.03
C GLU A 35 3.45 0.51 29.28
N LEU A 36 2.78 -0.35 28.50
CA LEU A 36 1.59 0.02 27.72
C LEU A 36 0.37 0.23 28.63
N VAL A 37 -0.19 1.43 28.56
CA VAL A 37 -1.45 1.81 29.20
C VAL A 37 -2.49 2.05 28.11
N PHE A 38 -3.65 1.42 28.24
CA PHE A 38 -4.75 1.60 27.30
C PHE A 38 -5.18 3.06 27.25
N LEU A 39 -5.34 3.58 26.04
CA LEU A 39 -5.80 4.96 25.80
C LEU A 39 -7.23 4.97 25.26
N GLU A 40 -7.48 4.27 24.16
CA GLU A 40 -8.77 4.26 23.48
C GLU A 40 -8.94 3.05 22.54
N ASP A 41 -10.19 2.73 22.23
CA ASP A 41 -10.55 1.81 21.15
C ASP A 41 -10.67 2.58 19.83
N ILE A 42 -10.27 1.93 18.73
CA ILE A 42 -10.55 2.39 17.37
C ILE A 42 -11.29 1.29 16.61
N GLY A 43 -11.95 1.62 15.51
CA GLY A 43 -12.75 0.68 14.71
C GLY A 43 -11.99 -0.57 14.28
N PHE A 44 -10.66 -0.48 14.14
CA PHE A 44 -9.79 -1.64 13.89
C PHE A 44 -8.62 -1.73 14.88
N GLY A 45 -8.92 -2.08 16.13
CA GLY A 45 -7.92 -2.39 17.16
C GLY A 45 -7.95 -1.40 18.31
N LYS A 46 -6.80 -1.18 18.96
CA LYS A 46 -6.71 -0.38 20.19
C LYS A 46 -5.46 0.47 20.19
N ILE A 47 -5.54 1.63 20.82
CA ILE A 47 -4.41 2.53 21.04
C ILE A 47 -3.98 2.46 22.50
N PHE A 48 -2.67 2.34 22.68
CA PHE A 48 -2.00 2.35 23.96
C PHE A 48 -0.94 3.45 23.96
N GLN A 49 -0.68 3.99 25.13
CA GLN A 49 0.41 4.92 25.37
C GLN A 49 1.36 4.33 26.41
N ARG A 50 2.66 4.44 26.15
CA ARG A 50 3.69 4.05 27.12
C ARG A 50 3.76 5.05 28.27
N LYS A 51 3.75 4.57 29.52
CA LYS A 51 3.83 5.42 30.71
C LYS A 51 5.22 6.01 30.95
N ASP A 52 6.29 5.41 30.45
CA ASP A 52 7.67 5.85 30.67
C ASP A 52 8.13 6.93 29.69
N ASN A 53 7.69 6.89 28.44
CA ASN A 53 8.15 7.83 27.40
C ASN A 53 7.04 8.49 26.57
N GLY A 54 5.79 8.11 26.77
CA GLY A 54 4.64 8.69 26.06
C GLY A 54 4.44 8.20 24.63
N ASP A 55 5.23 7.25 24.14
CA ASP A 55 5.09 6.70 22.79
C ASP A 55 3.74 6.00 22.61
N PHE A 56 3.16 6.13 21.41
CA PHE A 56 1.91 5.49 21.06
C PHE A 56 2.12 4.15 20.36
N TRP A 57 1.27 3.19 20.69
CA TRP A 57 1.25 1.85 20.14
C TRP A 57 -0.16 1.46 19.73
N HIS A 58 -0.30 0.96 18.50
CA HIS A 58 -1.51 0.33 18.00
C HIS A 58 -1.42 -1.18 18.17
N LEU A 59 -2.45 -1.77 18.76
CA LEU A 59 -2.65 -3.22 18.83
C LEU A 59 -3.74 -3.60 17.85
N ASP A 60 -3.49 -4.62 17.04
CA ASP A 60 -4.48 -5.16 16.08
C ASP A 60 -5.70 -5.78 16.78
N PRO A 61 -6.83 -6.00 16.08
CA PRO A 61 -8.06 -6.48 16.71
C PRO A 61 -7.93 -7.80 17.46
N ASN A 62 -7.07 -8.70 16.99
CA ASN A 62 -6.78 -9.97 17.66
C ASN A 62 -5.70 -9.84 18.75
N GLN A 63 -5.13 -8.65 18.94
CA GLN A 63 -4.06 -8.36 19.88
C GLN A 63 -2.89 -9.34 19.75
N ALA A 64 -2.57 -9.72 18.51
CA ALA A 64 -1.43 -10.56 18.19
C ALA A 64 -0.16 -9.73 17.98
N ILE A 65 -0.30 -8.53 17.40
CA ILE A 65 0.82 -7.66 17.04
C ILE A 65 0.61 -6.24 17.57
N ALA A 66 1.64 -5.69 18.20
CA ALA A 66 1.74 -4.30 18.60
C ALA A 66 2.65 -3.53 17.64
N ARG A 67 2.26 -2.32 17.25
CA ARG A 67 2.98 -1.44 16.32
C ARG A 67 3.17 -0.05 16.89
N TYR A 68 4.38 0.46 16.86
CA TYR A 68 4.63 1.86 17.19
C TYR A 68 4.01 2.75 16.12
N ILE A 69 3.31 3.78 16.56
CA ILE A 69 2.74 4.83 15.71
C ILE A 69 3.21 6.22 16.18
N THR A 70 3.42 7.13 15.23
CA THR A 70 3.70 8.53 15.55
C THR A 70 2.42 9.29 15.91
N SER A 71 2.54 10.48 16.50
CA SER A 71 1.41 11.38 16.71
C SER A 71 0.67 11.71 15.40
N GLY A 72 1.41 11.97 14.32
CA GLY A 72 0.80 12.22 13.01
C GLY A 72 0.04 11.01 12.43
N GLN A 73 0.49 9.78 12.74
CA GLN A 73 -0.26 8.58 12.38
C GLN A 73 -1.52 8.42 13.24
N LEU A 74 -1.45 8.76 14.53
CA LEU A 74 -2.63 8.75 15.40
C LEU A 74 -3.70 9.76 14.92
N ASP A 75 -3.28 10.98 14.57
CA ASP A 75 -4.18 11.99 13.98
C ASP A 75 -4.82 11.49 12.68
N LEU A 76 -4.05 10.79 11.83
CA LEU A 76 -4.55 10.19 10.61
C LEU A 76 -5.57 9.08 10.90
N PHE A 77 -5.36 8.27 11.94
CA PHE A 77 -6.32 7.23 12.35
C PHE A 77 -7.63 7.84 12.81
N HIS A 78 -7.59 8.91 13.61
CA HIS A 78 -8.79 9.62 14.05
C HIS A 78 -9.58 10.22 12.89
N LYS A 79 -8.88 10.81 11.92
CA LYS A 79 -9.52 11.31 10.70
C LYS A 79 -10.10 10.18 9.86
N TRP A 80 -9.40 9.06 9.76
CA TRP A 80 -9.90 7.87 9.06
C TRP A 80 -11.17 7.34 9.71
N GLU A 81 -11.22 7.21 11.03
CA GLU A 81 -12.39 6.77 11.79
C GLU A 81 -13.60 7.69 11.59
N SER A 82 -13.40 8.99 11.81
CA SER A 82 -14.49 9.98 11.86
C SER A 82 -15.11 10.31 10.51
N GLN A 83 -14.45 9.98 9.39
CA GLN A 83 -14.91 10.37 8.06
C GLN A 83 -15.56 9.22 7.28
N VAL A 84 -16.47 9.61 6.38
CA VAL A 84 -17.02 8.73 5.34
C VAL A 84 -16.00 8.69 4.20
N LEU A 85 -15.23 7.61 4.15
CA LEU A 85 -14.16 7.41 3.16
C LEU A 85 -14.53 6.33 2.15
N LEU A 86 -15.81 6.22 1.81
CA LEU A 86 -16.29 5.33 0.77
C LEU A 86 -16.39 6.07 -0.57
N PRO A 87 -16.06 5.43 -1.71
CA PRO A 87 -16.20 6.07 -3.00
C PRO A 87 -17.68 6.32 -3.31
N THR A 88 -17.98 7.45 -3.93
CA THR A 88 -19.30 7.65 -4.55
C THR A 88 -19.50 6.64 -5.70
N ASP A 89 -20.73 6.49 -6.19
CA ASP A 89 -20.98 5.56 -7.31
C ASP A 89 -20.21 5.98 -8.58
N GLU A 90 -20.12 7.30 -8.83
CA GLU A 90 -19.33 7.84 -9.94
C GLU A 90 -17.83 7.53 -9.80
N GLN A 91 -17.26 7.80 -8.62
CA GLN A 91 -15.86 7.47 -8.33
C GLN A 91 -15.61 5.96 -8.43
N PHE A 92 -16.56 5.13 -7.98
CA PHE A 92 -16.43 3.69 -8.04
C PHE A 92 -16.42 3.16 -9.47
N GLU A 93 -17.27 3.67 -10.36
CA GLU A 93 -17.25 3.28 -11.78
C GLU A 93 -15.96 3.72 -12.48
N ILE A 94 -15.41 4.89 -12.16
CA ILE A 94 -14.10 5.33 -12.66
C ILE A 94 -13.00 4.37 -12.18
N LEU A 95 -12.95 4.06 -10.88
CA LEU A 95 -11.98 3.12 -10.31
C LEU A 95 -12.06 1.73 -10.95
N LYS A 96 -13.28 1.26 -11.22
CA LYS A 96 -13.53 -0.02 -11.91
C LYS A 96 -13.02 -0.01 -13.35
N GLN A 97 -13.15 1.10 -14.07
CA GLN A 97 -12.59 1.26 -15.42
C GLN A 97 -11.06 1.30 -15.39
N ILE A 98 -10.47 1.97 -14.40
CA ILE A 98 -9.01 1.99 -14.18
C ILE A 98 -8.50 0.56 -13.93
N GLY A 99 -9.22 -0.22 -13.13
CA GLY A 99 -8.86 -1.59 -12.77
C GLY A 99 -7.92 -1.63 -11.56
N GLY A 100 -8.31 -2.38 -10.54
CA GLY A 100 -7.54 -2.48 -9.29
C GLY A 100 -6.65 -3.72 -9.27
N LEU A 101 -5.54 -3.66 -8.52
CA LEU A 101 -4.78 -4.86 -8.18
C LEU A 101 -4.95 -5.19 -6.69
N PRO A 102 -5.33 -6.43 -6.36
CA PRO A 102 -5.32 -6.89 -4.97
C PRO A 102 -3.87 -7.06 -4.50
N SER A 103 -3.62 -6.78 -3.22
CA SER A 103 -2.30 -7.02 -2.60
C SER A 103 -1.91 -8.50 -2.65
N SER A 104 -0.62 -8.79 -2.68
CA SER A 104 -0.09 -10.17 -2.66
C SER A 104 -0.71 -10.99 -1.51
N PRO A 105 -1.06 -12.29 -1.72
CA PRO A 105 -1.53 -13.17 -0.65
C PRO A 105 -0.49 -13.35 0.47
N TYR A 106 0.78 -13.10 0.17
CA TYR A 106 1.88 -13.19 1.11
C TYR A 106 2.19 -11.85 1.79
N ALA A 107 1.47 -10.77 1.45
CA ALA A 107 1.59 -9.51 2.15
C ALA A 107 1.09 -9.65 3.59
N LEU A 108 1.65 -8.85 4.51
CA LEU A 108 1.20 -8.81 5.91
C LEU A 108 -0.29 -8.45 6.04
N TYR A 109 -0.84 -7.79 5.02
CA TYR A 109 -2.26 -7.42 4.90
C TYR A 109 -2.74 -7.67 3.47
N PRO A 110 -3.13 -8.91 3.15
CA PRO A 110 -3.51 -9.28 1.79
C PRO A 110 -4.84 -8.66 1.37
N ASP A 111 -5.67 -8.25 2.34
CA ASP A 111 -7.02 -7.72 2.13
C ASP A 111 -6.98 -6.21 1.86
N SER A 112 -6.40 -5.87 0.72
CA SER A 112 -6.45 -4.50 0.19
C SER A 112 -6.50 -4.49 -1.32
N LEU A 113 -7.07 -3.42 -1.85
CA LEU A 113 -7.25 -3.20 -3.29
C LEU A 113 -6.67 -1.84 -3.67
N GLN A 114 -5.81 -1.84 -4.69
CA GLN A 114 -5.04 -0.68 -5.10
C GLN A 114 -5.36 -0.23 -6.52
N PHE A 115 -5.58 1.06 -6.73
CA PHE A 115 -5.86 1.63 -8.06
C PHE A 115 -4.90 2.78 -8.38
N PRO A 116 -4.11 2.70 -9.46
CA PRO A 116 -3.27 3.79 -9.90
C PRO A 116 -4.10 4.82 -10.68
N ALA A 117 -3.99 6.10 -10.32
CA ALA A 117 -4.84 7.16 -10.85
C ALA A 117 -4.13 8.51 -10.82
N SER A 118 -4.70 9.48 -11.55
CA SER A 118 -4.47 10.90 -11.36
C SER A 118 -5.68 11.50 -10.64
N VAL A 119 -5.45 12.51 -9.79
CA VAL A 119 -6.52 13.15 -9.02
C VAL A 119 -6.41 14.66 -9.08
N THR A 120 -7.56 15.31 -8.95
CA THR A 120 -7.63 16.72 -8.52
C THR A 120 -8.12 16.76 -7.09
N THR A 121 -7.36 17.38 -6.19
CA THR A 121 -7.77 17.57 -4.79
C THR A 121 -8.81 18.68 -4.67
N LYS A 122 -9.52 18.75 -3.54
CA LYS A 122 -10.45 19.84 -3.25
C LYS A 122 -9.78 21.21 -3.13
N SER A 123 -8.48 21.27 -2.91
CA SER A 123 -7.71 22.52 -2.97
C SER A 123 -7.31 22.92 -4.40
N GLY A 124 -7.59 22.08 -5.40
CA GLY A 124 -7.27 22.32 -6.81
C GLY A 124 -5.88 21.82 -7.24
N GLU A 125 -5.17 21.10 -6.37
CA GLU A 125 -3.89 20.47 -6.70
C GLU A 125 -4.12 19.26 -7.61
N GLN A 126 -3.31 19.12 -8.66
CA GLN A 126 -3.31 17.97 -9.56
C GLN A 126 -2.13 17.06 -9.22
N ILE A 127 -2.39 15.75 -9.09
CA ILE A 127 -1.39 14.77 -8.72
C ILE A 127 -1.54 13.53 -9.62
N ASP A 128 -0.52 13.23 -10.43
CA ASP A 128 -0.57 12.16 -11.44
C ASP A 128 -0.14 10.77 -10.93
N LEU A 129 0.60 10.74 -9.81
CA LEU A 129 1.12 9.53 -9.19
C LEU A 129 0.35 9.22 -7.90
N CYS A 130 -0.95 8.96 -8.05
CA CYS A 130 -1.81 8.58 -6.93
C CYS A 130 -2.10 7.09 -6.91
N LEU A 131 -1.93 6.47 -5.74
CA LEU A 131 -2.36 5.09 -5.53
C LEU A 131 -3.49 5.09 -4.49
N PHE A 132 -4.71 4.86 -4.97
CA PHE A 132 -5.83 4.59 -4.07
C PHE A 132 -5.57 3.28 -3.35
N HIS A 133 -5.72 3.28 -2.03
CA HIS A 133 -5.55 2.13 -1.17
C HIS A 133 -6.80 1.96 -0.33
N PHE A 134 -7.60 0.94 -0.68
CA PHE A 134 -8.78 0.56 0.07
C PHE A 134 -8.45 -0.64 0.95
N CYS A 135 -8.74 -0.52 2.25
CA CYS A 135 -8.55 -1.58 3.23
C CYS A 135 -9.51 -1.43 4.42
N GLN A 136 -9.66 -2.49 5.21
CA GLN A 136 -10.53 -2.51 6.39
C GLN A 136 -9.90 -1.87 7.63
N ALA A 137 -8.59 -1.68 7.60
CA ALA A 137 -7.81 -1.19 8.73
C ALA A 137 -7.29 0.23 8.43
N PRO A 138 -7.01 1.05 9.46
CA PRO A 138 -6.40 2.36 9.27
C PRO A 138 -4.98 2.22 8.66
N PRO A 139 -4.47 3.26 7.99
CA PRO A 139 -3.20 3.22 7.25
C PRO A 139 -1.99 3.23 8.21
N PHE A 140 -1.61 2.07 8.75
CA PHE A 140 -0.45 1.89 9.64
C PHE A 140 0.89 1.81 8.88
N GLN A 141 0.87 1.70 7.55
CA GLN A 141 2.05 1.49 6.72
C GLN A 141 2.99 2.71 6.78
N ARG A 142 4.18 2.51 7.35
CA ARG A 142 5.20 3.56 7.50
C ARG A 142 5.81 4.06 6.19
N TYR A 143 5.70 3.27 5.13
CA TYR A 143 6.21 3.62 3.81
C TYR A 143 5.26 4.55 3.04
N PHE A 144 4.06 4.83 3.57
CA PHE A 144 3.20 5.89 3.03
C PHE A 144 3.71 7.25 3.47
N ARG A 145 4.56 7.88 2.66
CA ARG A 145 5.13 9.21 2.97
C ARG A 145 4.14 10.34 2.79
N LYS A 146 3.34 10.27 1.72
CA LYS A 146 2.33 11.27 1.36
C LYS A 146 0.98 10.58 1.40
N VAL A 147 0.12 11.03 2.32
CA VAL A 147 -1.19 10.46 2.53
C VAL A 147 -2.24 11.55 2.42
N LEU A 148 -3.24 11.30 1.58
CA LEU A 148 -4.49 12.04 1.56
C LEU A 148 -5.64 11.05 1.85
N LEU A 149 -6.74 11.57 2.37
CA LEU A 149 -7.96 10.79 2.53
C LEU A 149 -8.83 10.92 1.28
N LEU A 150 -9.65 9.91 1.01
CA LEU A 150 -10.59 9.98 -0.12
C LEU A 150 -11.50 11.23 -0.07
N SER A 151 -11.81 11.69 1.13
CA SER A 151 -12.57 12.92 1.38
C SER A 151 -11.87 14.19 0.91
N ASP A 152 -10.55 14.17 0.68
CA ASP A 152 -9.77 15.30 0.17
C ASP A 152 -9.81 15.40 -1.36
N ILE A 153 -10.36 14.39 -2.05
CA ILE A 153 -10.38 14.29 -3.51
C ILE A 153 -11.66 14.89 -4.08
N ALA A 154 -11.48 15.70 -5.13
CA ALA A 154 -12.57 16.29 -5.90
C ALA A 154 -12.88 15.48 -7.15
N ASP A 155 -11.84 15.04 -7.88
CA ASP A 155 -11.98 14.31 -9.14
C ASP A 155 -10.93 13.19 -9.29
N ILE A 156 -11.28 12.15 -10.05
CA ILE A 156 -10.45 10.96 -10.29
C ILE A 156 -10.39 10.71 -11.80
N SER A 157 -9.19 10.45 -12.33
CA SER A 157 -9.01 10.03 -13.72
C SER A 157 -7.93 8.96 -13.84
N ALA A 158 -7.90 8.27 -14.98
CA ALA A 158 -6.81 7.33 -15.27
C ALA A 158 -5.49 8.10 -15.44
N SER A 159 -4.43 7.66 -14.74
CA SER A 159 -3.11 8.27 -14.90
C SER A 159 -2.48 7.83 -16.22
N GLU A 160 -1.96 8.78 -16.99
CA GLU A 160 -1.17 8.46 -18.19
C GLU A 160 0.11 7.69 -17.86
N LEU A 161 0.59 7.81 -16.61
CA LEU A 161 1.79 7.12 -16.11
C LEU A 161 1.48 5.69 -15.66
N ALA A 162 0.22 5.33 -15.44
CA ALA A 162 -0.17 3.99 -15.04
C ALA A 162 -0.14 3.02 -16.22
N LEU A 163 0.37 1.81 -15.98
CA LEU A 163 0.19 0.73 -16.94
C LEU A 163 -1.30 0.37 -17.05
N ASN A 164 -1.73 -0.03 -18.24
CA ASN A 164 -3.04 -0.62 -18.43
C ASN A 164 -3.22 -1.88 -17.56
N HIS A 165 -4.46 -2.13 -17.14
CA HIS A 165 -4.78 -3.15 -16.14
C HIS A 165 -4.23 -4.55 -16.48
N ASP A 166 -4.33 -4.98 -17.74
CA ASP A 166 -3.83 -6.29 -18.17
C ASP A 166 -2.31 -6.45 -18.01
N LEU A 167 -1.53 -5.39 -18.29
CA LEU A 167 -0.08 -5.41 -18.07
C LEU A 167 0.28 -5.37 -16.59
N ARG A 168 -0.52 -4.67 -15.76
CA ARG A 168 -0.35 -4.67 -14.31
C ARG A 168 -0.62 -6.06 -13.72
N LEU A 169 -1.66 -6.75 -14.18
CA LEU A 169 -1.93 -8.14 -13.83
C LEU A 169 -0.77 -9.05 -14.26
N ALA A 170 -0.32 -8.94 -15.51
CA ALA A 170 0.81 -9.72 -16.03
C ALA A 170 2.10 -9.51 -15.22
N SER A 171 2.39 -8.26 -14.81
CA SER A 171 3.55 -7.94 -13.96
C SER A 171 3.48 -8.61 -12.58
N THR A 172 2.27 -8.85 -12.05
CA THR A 172 2.07 -9.54 -10.76
C THR A 172 2.29 -11.04 -10.90
N LEU A 173 2.06 -11.59 -12.09
CA LEU A 173 2.28 -12.99 -12.44
C LEU A 173 3.71 -13.28 -12.93
N ALA A 174 4.56 -12.26 -13.04
CA ALA A 174 5.94 -12.42 -13.47
C ALA A 174 6.71 -13.34 -12.51
N GLY A 175 7.09 -14.51 -12.99
CA GLY A 175 7.81 -15.50 -12.21
C GLY A 175 9.21 -15.04 -11.83
N GLU A 176 9.61 -15.31 -10.59
CA GLU A 176 10.99 -15.07 -10.16
C GLU A 176 11.93 -16.03 -10.89
N ILE A 177 12.93 -15.47 -11.58
CA ILE A 177 13.95 -16.27 -12.28
C ILE A 177 15.28 -16.30 -11.52
N ARG A 178 15.52 -15.37 -10.58
CA ARG A 178 16.73 -15.34 -9.75
C ARG A 178 16.63 -14.34 -8.58
N MET A 179 16.78 -14.80 -7.34
CA MET A 179 17.10 -13.97 -6.14
C MET A 179 16.38 -12.60 -6.10
N GLY A 180 15.04 -12.60 -6.11
CA GLY A 180 14.21 -11.40 -6.09
C GLY A 180 14.09 -10.67 -7.43
N PHE A 181 14.49 -11.32 -8.53
CA PHE A 181 14.33 -10.83 -9.89
C PHE A 181 13.20 -11.56 -10.60
N SER A 182 12.08 -10.85 -10.79
CA SER A 182 10.89 -11.25 -11.52
C SER A 182 10.72 -10.32 -12.73
N PRO A 183 11.46 -10.54 -13.83
CA PRO A 183 11.46 -9.62 -14.95
C PRO A 183 10.10 -9.58 -15.64
N PHE A 184 9.60 -8.37 -15.81
CA PHE A 184 8.41 -8.08 -16.60
C PHE A 184 8.82 -7.21 -17.79
N MET A 185 9.00 -7.82 -18.96
CA MET A 185 9.44 -7.12 -20.16
C MET A 185 8.25 -6.72 -21.02
N VAL A 186 8.26 -5.47 -21.48
CA VAL A 186 7.20 -4.91 -22.32
C VAL A 186 7.77 -4.17 -23.52
N LYS A 187 6.91 -3.96 -24.51
CA LYS A 187 7.18 -3.15 -25.70
C LYS A 187 6.37 -1.86 -25.66
N THR A 188 7.00 -0.75 -26.01
CA THR A 188 6.35 0.55 -26.17
C THR A 188 5.80 0.74 -27.59
N ASN A 189 4.94 1.74 -27.79
CA ASN A 189 4.42 2.13 -29.11
C ASN A 189 5.53 2.60 -30.08
N THR A 190 6.67 3.08 -29.57
CA THR A 190 7.88 3.41 -30.36
C THR A 190 8.71 2.18 -30.74
N GLY A 191 8.35 1.00 -30.22
CA GLY A 191 9.07 -0.24 -30.46
C GLY A 191 10.23 -0.52 -29.51
N ARG A 192 10.51 0.37 -28.55
CA ARG A 192 11.50 0.12 -27.48
C ARG A 192 11.05 -1.01 -26.57
N PHE A 193 12.00 -1.83 -26.13
CA PHE A 193 11.81 -2.86 -25.12
C PHE A 193 12.32 -2.36 -23.77
N ILE A 194 11.55 -2.55 -22.71
CA ILE A 194 11.91 -2.16 -21.34
C ILE A 194 11.53 -3.28 -20.39
N THR A 195 12.24 -3.38 -19.27
CA THR A 195 12.08 -4.44 -18.28
C THR A 195 11.88 -3.84 -16.88
N TYR A 196 10.75 -4.16 -16.28
CA TYR A 196 10.44 -3.91 -14.88
C TYR A 196 10.78 -5.12 -14.00
N ASN A 197 10.75 -4.93 -12.68
CA ASN A 197 10.99 -6.03 -11.74
C ASN A 197 9.82 -6.22 -10.77
N GLY A 198 9.03 -7.25 -10.98
CA GLY A 198 7.87 -7.60 -10.16
C GLY A 198 6.63 -6.75 -10.45
N THR A 199 5.76 -6.63 -9.45
CA THR A 199 4.48 -5.92 -9.56
C THR A 199 4.70 -4.44 -9.89
N THR A 200 4.19 -4.02 -11.04
CA THR A 200 4.38 -2.68 -11.58
C THR A 200 3.02 -2.01 -11.78
N GLN A 201 2.73 -0.95 -11.03
CA GLN A 201 1.50 -0.14 -11.20
C GLN A 201 1.72 1.01 -12.20
N PHE A 202 2.90 1.64 -12.17
CA PHE A 202 3.27 2.80 -12.98
C PHE A 202 4.51 2.52 -13.82
N ALA A 203 4.57 3.09 -15.02
CA ALA A 203 5.63 2.82 -15.99
C ALA A 203 6.92 3.63 -15.77
N SER A 204 6.85 4.88 -15.32
CA SER A 204 8.04 5.66 -14.93
C SER A 204 7.67 6.99 -14.27
N THR A 205 8.68 7.70 -13.78
CA THR A 205 8.60 9.08 -13.29
C THR A 205 8.77 10.16 -14.37
N GLY A 206 8.75 9.82 -15.67
CA GLY A 206 8.64 10.86 -16.72
C GLY A 206 9.12 10.51 -18.13
N ASP A 207 9.97 9.49 -18.31
CA ASP A 207 10.57 9.20 -19.62
C ASP A 207 9.68 8.30 -20.51
N ILE A 208 8.79 7.51 -19.89
CA ILE A 208 7.89 6.58 -20.56
C ILE A 208 6.53 6.65 -19.86
N LYS A 209 5.50 7.02 -20.60
CA LYS A 209 4.13 7.00 -20.08
C LYS A 209 3.61 5.56 -20.05
N GLY A 210 2.78 5.23 -19.08
CA GLY A 210 2.19 3.89 -18.99
C GLY A 210 1.26 3.57 -20.15
N ASN A 211 0.57 4.57 -20.68
CA ASN A 211 -0.25 4.44 -21.88
C ASN A 211 0.56 4.27 -23.20
N GLU A 212 1.89 4.47 -23.17
CA GLU A 212 2.77 4.19 -24.31
C GLU A 212 3.20 2.73 -24.35
N VAL A 213 3.00 1.97 -23.27
CA VAL A 213 3.30 0.54 -23.20
C VAL A 213 2.16 -0.25 -23.84
N VAL A 214 2.47 -1.04 -24.88
CA VAL A 214 1.45 -1.69 -25.71
C VAL A 214 1.27 -3.18 -25.44
N SER A 215 2.32 -3.90 -25.05
CA SER A 215 2.23 -5.35 -24.84
C SER A 215 3.36 -5.89 -23.98
N GLU A 216 3.07 -6.95 -23.23
CA GLU A 216 4.08 -7.84 -22.68
C GLU A 216 4.85 -8.55 -23.81
N VAL A 217 6.14 -8.80 -23.57
CA VAL A 217 6.96 -9.63 -24.44
C VAL A 217 7.78 -10.62 -23.61
N LYS A 218 8.15 -11.75 -24.23
CA LYS A 218 9.01 -12.72 -23.57
C LYS A 218 10.35 -12.09 -23.20
N PHE A 219 10.74 -12.23 -21.93
CA PHE A 219 12.01 -11.75 -21.42
C PHE A 219 13.21 -12.32 -22.23
N SER A 220 14.18 -11.45 -22.54
CA SER A 220 15.43 -11.80 -23.20
C SER A 220 16.57 -10.94 -22.65
N TYR A 221 17.68 -11.58 -22.28
CA TYR A 221 18.89 -10.87 -21.86
C TYR A 221 19.49 -10.01 -22.98
N ASP A 222 19.27 -10.34 -24.25
CA ASP A 222 19.81 -9.59 -25.39
C ASP A 222 19.13 -8.23 -25.59
N ARG A 223 17.96 -8.03 -24.99
CA ARG A 223 17.14 -6.80 -25.08
C ARG A 223 16.85 -6.22 -23.70
N PHE A 224 17.70 -6.52 -22.73
CA PHE A 224 17.52 -6.12 -21.35
C PHE A 224 17.83 -4.62 -21.17
N ASP A 225 16.79 -3.83 -20.97
CA ASP A 225 16.86 -2.44 -20.55
C ASP A 225 16.02 -2.30 -19.28
N LYS A 226 16.66 -2.26 -18.12
CA LYS A 226 15.96 -2.17 -16.83
C LYS A 226 15.62 -0.73 -16.54
N VAL A 227 14.33 -0.46 -16.38
CA VAL A 227 13.83 0.83 -15.91
C VAL A 227 13.70 0.82 -14.38
N ASN A 228 13.81 2.00 -13.78
CA ASN A 228 13.55 2.16 -12.35
C ASN A 228 12.03 2.21 -12.13
N ASP A 229 11.56 1.41 -11.19
CA ASP A 229 10.18 1.47 -10.73
C ASP A 229 9.93 2.82 -10.02
N VAL A 230 8.68 3.29 -10.04
CA VAL A 230 8.29 4.49 -9.30
C VAL A 230 8.48 4.24 -7.79
N SER A 231 9.21 5.13 -7.12
CA SER A 231 9.47 5.01 -5.69
C SER A 231 8.19 5.24 -4.88
N PHE A 232 8.04 4.49 -3.79
CA PHE A 232 6.99 4.74 -2.79
C PHE A 232 7.02 6.16 -2.23
N ASP A 233 8.19 6.81 -2.20
CA ASP A 233 8.34 8.19 -1.73
C ASP A 233 7.76 9.23 -2.73
N ASP A 234 7.63 8.85 -4.00
CA ASP A 234 7.07 9.69 -5.05
C ASP A 234 5.54 9.57 -5.12
N LEU A 235 4.98 8.44 -4.67
CA LEU A 235 3.55 8.16 -4.67
C LEU A 235 2.81 8.97 -3.60
N THR A 236 1.62 9.43 -3.96
CA THR A 236 0.61 9.92 -3.01
C THR A 236 -0.44 8.84 -2.78
N PHE A 237 -0.56 8.38 -1.54
CA PHE A 237 -1.54 7.36 -1.15
C PHE A 237 -2.87 8.01 -0.83
N ILE A 238 -3.93 7.58 -1.51
CA ILE A 238 -5.30 8.01 -1.23
C ILE A 238 -5.98 6.91 -0.44
N ILE A 239 -6.27 7.16 0.83
CA ILE A 239 -6.82 6.13 1.71
C ILE A 239 -8.34 6.18 1.70
N GLY A 240 -8.94 5.02 1.38
CA GLY A 240 -10.38 4.79 1.42
C GLY A 240 -10.74 3.62 2.34
N LYS A 241 -11.99 3.59 2.80
CA LYS A 241 -12.57 2.50 3.58
C LYS A 241 -13.09 1.39 2.67
N TRP A 242 -13.05 0.17 3.19
CA TRP A 242 -13.59 -1.00 2.51
C TRP A 242 -15.12 -1.06 2.59
N ASP A 243 -15.77 -1.48 1.50
CA ASP A 243 -17.20 -1.81 1.47
C ASP A 243 -17.47 -3.09 0.65
N THR A 244 -18.75 -3.45 0.55
CA THR A 244 -19.18 -4.65 -0.18
C THR A 244 -18.95 -4.58 -1.69
N ARG A 245 -18.90 -3.38 -2.28
CA ARG A 245 -18.61 -3.19 -3.71
C ARG A 245 -17.14 -3.50 -3.98
N LEU A 246 -16.24 -3.00 -3.13
CA LEU A 246 -14.80 -3.28 -3.16
C LEU A 246 -14.51 -4.77 -2.88
N GLU A 247 -15.23 -5.38 -1.93
CA GLU A 247 -15.13 -6.81 -1.64
C GLU A 247 -15.44 -7.68 -2.87
N ALA A 248 -16.52 -7.38 -3.59
CA ALA A 248 -16.90 -8.10 -4.79
C ALA A 248 -15.84 -7.96 -5.89
N LEU A 249 -15.33 -6.75 -6.07
CA LEU A 249 -14.31 -6.44 -7.07
C LEU A 249 -12.96 -7.10 -6.74
N PHE A 250 -12.56 -7.08 -5.47
CA PHE A 250 -11.38 -7.78 -4.97
C PHE A 250 -11.44 -9.27 -5.28
N LYS A 251 -12.57 -9.94 -4.99
CA LYS A 251 -12.76 -11.36 -5.32
C LYS A 251 -12.65 -11.63 -6.80
N GLN A 252 -13.22 -10.77 -7.63
CA GLN A 252 -13.13 -10.88 -9.08
C GLN A 252 -11.67 -10.79 -9.56
N TYR A 253 -10.92 -9.78 -9.13
CA TYR A 253 -9.53 -9.61 -9.56
C TYR A 253 -8.60 -10.66 -8.97
N ARG A 254 -8.87 -11.15 -7.76
CA ARG A 254 -8.10 -12.22 -7.13
C ARG A 254 -8.20 -13.54 -7.89
N GLN A 255 -9.26 -13.77 -8.65
CA GLN A 255 -9.39 -14.95 -9.53
C GLN A 255 -8.52 -14.85 -10.80
N LEU A 256 -8.00 -13.67 -11.12
CA LEU A 256 -7.12 -13.44 -12.26
C LEU A 256 -5.64 -13.60 -11.90
N LEU A 257 -5.31 -13.71 -10.62
CA LEU A 257 -3.96 -13.90 -10.08
C LEU A 257 -3.76 -15.35 -9.62
#